data_AF-A0A947UMI7-F1
#
_entry.id   AF-A0A947UMI7-F1
#
_cell.length_a   1.000
_cell.length_b   1.000
_cell.length_c   1.000
_cell.angle_alpha   90.00
_cell.angle_beta   90.00
_cell.angle_gamma   90.00
#
_symmetry.space_group_name_H-M   'P 1'
#
loop_
_entity.id
_entity.type
_entity.pdbx_description
1 polymer ?
#
loop_
_entity_poly.entity_id
_entity_poly.type
_entity_poly.pdbx_seq_one_letter_code
_entity_poly.pdbx_strand_id
1 'polypeptide(L)'
;MHRTTRIGWLRAAVLGANDGIVSTASLILGVAAAGVDAKAILIAGVAGLVAGASSMAAGEYVSVSSQSDTERADLARESEELATDPGREHAEMAAIYVKRGLDPVLAEVVATQLTAHDALGTHARDELGITDTSTARPLQAALTSAATFSLGAALPLLVVLLAPGTWLAWAVAGSALLFLALLGAIAAATGGAPVFSATLRVTLWGALAMAITAGIGALFGVSV
;
A
#
# COMPACT_ATOMS: atom_id res chain seq x y z
N MET A 1 -9.63 16.69 15.99
CA MET A 1 -9.75 16.32 14.55
C MET A 1 -9.22 14.90 14.37
N HIS A 2 -10.04 13.98 13.85
CA HIS A 2 -9.62 12.61 13.58
C HIS A 2 -8.72 12.56 12.34
N ARG A 3 -7.63 11.78 12.40
CA ARG A 3 -6.63 11.65 11.33
C ARG A 3 -6.99 10.59 10.28
N THR A 4 -8.16 9.97 10.39
CA THR A 4 -8.57 8.76 9.67
C THR A 4 -8.59 8.92 8.16
N THR A 5 -8.93 10.10 7.65
CA THR A 5 -8.94 10.42 6.20
C THR A 5 -7.54 10.50 5.58
N ARG A 6 -6.47 10.66 6.38
CA ARG A 6 -5.09 10.69 5.89
C ARG A 6 -4.42 9.31 5.84
N ILE A 7 -5.08 8.26 6.34
CA ILE A 7 -4.44 6.95 6.56
C ILE A 7 -4.25 6.18 5.24
N GLY A 8 -5.21 6.25 4.30
CA GLY A 8 -5.17 5.46 3.06
C GLY A 8 -3.97 5.76 2.17
N TRP A 9 -3.81 7.03 1.77
CA TRP A 9 -2.71 7.46 0.91
C TRP A 9 -1.35 7.41 1.62
N LEU A 10 -1.31 7.71 2.93
CA LEU A 10 -0.10 7.62 3.73
C LEU A 10 0.39 6.17 3.84
N ARG A 11 -0.54 5.21 4.03
CA ARG A 11 -0.21 3.78 4.05
C ARG A 11 0.38 3.32 2.72
N ALA A 12 -0.26 3.67 1.60
CA ALA A 12 0.21 3.29 0.27
C ALA A 12 1.60 3.91 -0.05
N ALA A 13 1.77 5.20 0.27
CA ALA A 13 3.03 5.90 0.05
C ALA A 13 4.17 5.32 0.88
N VAL A 14 3.93 5.06 2.17
CA VAL A 14 4.92 4.46 3.08
C VAL A 14 5.24 3.03 2.67
N LEU A 15 4.25 2.23 2.26
CA LEU A 15 4.46 0.87 1.77
C LEU A 15 5.36 0.86 0.54
N GLY A 16 5.06 1.68 -0.47
CA GLY A 16 5.91 1.76 -1.67
C GLY A 16 7.33 2.21 -1.36
N ALA A 17 7.50 3.28 -0.58
CA ALA A 17 8.84 3.75 -0.21
C ALA A 17 9.63 2.70 0.60
N ASN A 18 8.98 2.01 1.53
CA ASN A 18 9.59 0.93 2.30
C ASN A 18 10.05 -0.21 1.38
N ASP A 19 9.16 -0.68 0.51
CA ASP A 19 9.45 -1.79 -0.40
C ASP A 19 10.57 -1.42 -1.36
N GLY A 20 10.60 -0.18 -1.86
CA GLY A 20 11.68 0.34 -2.68
C GLY A 20 13.05 0.30 -1.98
N ILE A 21 13.12 0.78 -0.74
CA ILE A 21 14.37 0.75 0.04
C ILE A 21 14.81 -0.69 0.31
N VAL A 22 13.92 -1.53 0.86
CA VAL A 22 14.27 -2.89 1.28
C VAL A 22 14.66 -3.75 0.09
N SER A 23 13.83 -3.79 -0.96
CA SER A 23 14.08 -4.67 -2.11
C SER A 23 15.34 -4.28 -2.87
N THR A 24 15.57 -2.99 -3.09
CA THR A 24 16.74 -2.51 -3.83
C THR A 24 18.03 -2.67 -3.03
N ALA A 25 18.01 -2.35 -1.73
CA ALA A 25 19.17 -2.60 -0.86
C ALA A 25 19.48 -4.09 -0.75
N SER A 26 18.46 -4.94 -0.60
CA SER A 26 18.62 -6.40 -0.57
C SER A 26 19.22 -6.94 -1.86
N LEU A 27 18.74 -6.48 -3.02
CA LEU A 27 19.30 -6.85 -4.33
C LEU A 27 20.76 -6.43 -4.44
N ILE A 28 21.08 -5.17 -4.10
CA ILE A 28 22.45 -4.64 -4.14
C ILE A 28 23.38 -5.47 -3.23
N LEU A 29 22.95 -5.76 -1.99
CA LEU A 29 23.76 -6.52 -1.04
C LEU A 29 23.94 -7.97 -1.45
N GLY A 30 22.91 -8.60 -2.02
CA GLY A 30 23.02 -9.95 -2.61
C GLY A 30 24.03 -9.99 -3.76
N VAL A 31 23.93 -9.06 -4.72
CA VAL A 31 24.87 -8.99 -5.85
C VAL A 31 26.28 -8.64 -5.39
N ALA A 32 26.43 -7.72 -4.44
CA ALA A 32 27.73 -7.36 -3.87
C ALA A 32 28.38 -8.53 -3.11
N ALA A 33 27.59 -9.32 -2.38
CA ALA A 33 28.08 -10.50 -1.66
C ALA A 33 28.55 -11.63 -2.60
N ALA A 34 28.10 -11.62 -3.87
CA ALA A 34 28.58 -12.53 -4.90
C ALA A 34 29.93 -12.08 -5.53
N GLY A 35 30.55 -11.01 -5.06
CA GLY A 35 31.86 -10.54 -5.55
C GLY A 35 31.81 -9.77 -6.88
N VAL A 36 30.63 -9.31 -7.27
CA VAL A 36 30.39 -8.60 -8.54
C VAL A 36 30.87 -7.14 -8.46
N ASP A 37 31.31 -6.58 -9.58
CA ASP A 37 31.80 -5.19 -9.65
C ASP A 37 30.68 -4.14 -9.48
N ALA A 38 31.07 -2.90 -9.15
CA ALA A 38 30.14 -1.81 -8.88
C ALA A 38 29.24 -1.47 -10.09
N LYS A 39 29.73 -1.67 -11.31
CA LYS A 39 28.99 -1.40 -12.54
C LYS A 39 27.84 -2.39 -12.70
N ALA A 40 28.08 -3.68 -12.53
CA ALA A 40 27.04 -4.69 -12.59
C ALA A 40 26.06 -4.59 -11.41
N ILE A 41 26.52 -4.20 -10.21
CA ILE A 41 25.64 -3.86 -9.08
C ILE A 41 24.68 -2.72 -9.47
N LEU A 42 25.18 -1.66 -10.09
CA LEU A 42 24.35 -0.52 -10.51
C LEU A 42 23.34 -0.92 -11.59
N ILE A 43 23.75 -1.71 -12.59
CA ILE A 43 22.85 -2.22 -13.63
C ILE A 43 21.74 -3.07 -13.00
N ALA A 44 22.09 -4.01 -12.11
CA ALA A 44 21.14 -4.85 -11.42
C ALA A 44 20.17 -4.02 -10.56
N GLY A 45 20.69 -3.05 -9.83
CA GLY A 45 19.90 -2.17 -8.99
C GLY A 45 18.92 -1.28 -9.78
N VAL A 46 19.36 -0.69 -10.89
CA VAL A 46 18.48 0.10 -11.77
C VAL A 46 17.42 -0.78 -12.44
N ALA A 47 17.81 -1.96 -12.93
CA ALA A 47 16.86 -2.93 -13.47
C ALA A 47 15.83 -3.37 -12.42
N GLY A 48 16.28 -3.63 -11.19
CA GLY A 48 15.43 -3.95 -10.04
C GLY A 48 14.46 -2.81 -9.68
N LEU A 49 14.93 -1.56 -9.72
CA LEU A 49 14.08 -0.38 -9.51
C LEU A 49 12.97 -0.33 -10.57
N VAL A 50 13.32 -0.40 -11.86
CA VAL A 50 12.34 -0.30 -12.95
C VAL A 50 11.36 -1.48 -12.92
N ALA A 51 11.86 -2.69 -12.71
CA ALA A 51 11.03 -3.89 -12.62
C ALA A 51 10.08 -3.82 -11.41
N GLY A 52 10.59 -3.43 -10.24
CA GLY A 52 9.80 -3.29 -9.03
C GLY A 52 8.73 -2.20 -9.13
N ALA A 53 9.10 -1.01 -9.62
CA ALA A 53 8.16 0.09 -9.83
C ALA A 53 7.05 -0.29 -10.83
N SER A 54 7.41 -0.95 -11.93
CA SER A 54 6.45 -1.42 -12.94
C SER A 54 5.52 -2.49 -12.38
N SER A 55 6.06 -3.45 -11.60
CA SER A 55 5.28 -4.49 -10.96
C SER A 55 4.31 -3.93 -9.92
N MET A 56 4.73 -2.94 -9.13
CA MET A 56 3.84 -2.26 -8.18
C MET A 56 2.76 -1.45 -8.88
N ALA A 57 3.12 -0.71 -9.94
CA ALA A 57 2.16 0.05 -10.74
C ALA A 57 1.08 -0.87 -11.33
N ALA A 58 1.51 -1.96 -11.96
CA ALA A 58 0.61 -2.93 -12.58
C ALA A 58 -0.25 -3.64 -11.53
N GLY A 59 0.35 -4.11 -10.43
CA GLY A 59 -0.36 -4.79 -9.36
C GLY A 59 -1.43 -3.92 -8.71
N GLU A 60 -1.09 -2.66 -8.40
CA GLU A 60 -2.04 -1.71 -7.80
C GLU A 60 -3.14 -1.31 -8.80
N TYR A 61 -2.78 -1.07 -10.06
CA TYR A 61 -3.77 -0.77 -11.11
C TYR A 61 -4.77 -1.91 -11.25
N VAL A 62 -4.29 -3.15 -11.38
CA VAL A 62 -5.15 -4.33 -11.53
C VAL A 62 -6.02 -4.51 -10.29
N SER A 63 -5.43 -4.45 -9.09
CA SER A 63 -6.17 -4.63 -7.82
C SER A 63 -7.30 -3.61 -7.68
N VAL A 64 -7.01 -2.32 -7.86
CA VAL A 64 -7.99 -1.25 -7.69
C VAL A 64 -8.98 -1.21 -8.87
N SER A 65 -8.58 -1.62 -10.07
CA SER A 65 -9.52 -1.77 -11.21
C SER A 65 -10.52 -2.88 -10.94
N SER A 66 -10.06 -4.05 -10.47
CA SER A 66 -10.96 -5.14 -10.09
C SER A 66 -11.93 -4.72 -9.00
N GLN A 67 -11.47 -3.95 -7.99
CA GLN A 67 -12.37 -3.35 -7.00
C GLN A 67 -13.41 -2.44 -7.67
N SER A 68 -12.98 -1.53 -8.56
CA SER A 68 -13.90 -0.63 -9.28
C SER A 68 -14.91 -1.38 -10.14
N ASP A 69 -14.54 -2.51 -10.74
CA ASP A 69 -15.43 -3.32 -11.56
C ASP A 69 -16.50 -4.01 -10.69
N THR A 70 -16.11 -4.54 -9.52
CA THR A 70 -17.05 -5.09 -8.54
C THR A 70 -18.00 -4.02 -8.00
N GLU A 71 -17.49 -2.86 -7.58
CA GLU A 71 -18.32 -1.75 -7.09
C GLU A 71 -19.34 -1.30 -8.13
N ARG A 72 -18.96 -1.22 -9.41
CA ARG A 72 -19.89 -0.87 -10.49
C ARG A 72 -20.94 -1.95 -10.74
N ALA A 73 -20.56 -3.22 -10.65
CA ALA A 73 -21.49 -4.33 -10.84
C ALA A 73 -22.53 -4.36 -9.71
N ASP A 74 -22.11 -4.12 -8.47
CA ASP A 74 -23.03 -4.09 -7.33
C ASP A 74 -23.94 -2.86 -7.37
N LEU A 75 -23.43 -1.67 -7.74
CA LEU A 75 -24.28 -0.49 -7.96
C LEU A 75 -25.30 -0.67 -9.10
N ALA A 76 -24.92 -1.39 -10.16
CA ALA A 76 -25.84 -1.69 -11.25
C ALA A 76 -26.94 -2.65 -10.81
N ARG A 77 -26.61 -3.66 -9.99
CA ARG A 77 -27.59 -4.58 -9.40
C ARG A 77 -28.54 -3.86 -8.45
N GLU A 78 -27.99 -3.07 -7.54
CA GLU A 78 -28.76 -2.26 -6.59
C GLU A 78 -29.74 -1.32 -7.31
N SER A 79 -29.28 -0.67 -8.39
CA SER A 79 -30.15 0.18 -9.21
C SER A 79 -31.28 -0.59 -9.88
N GLU A 80 -31.09 -1.87 -10.20
CA GLU A 80 -32.13 -2.74 -10.76
C GLU A 80 -33.10 -3.20 -9.66
N GLU A 81 -32.61 -3.54 -8.49
CA GLU A 81 -33.40 -3.96 -7.32
C GLU A 81 -34.30 -2.80 -6.83
N LEU A 82 -33.75 -1.59 -6.69
CA LEU A 82 -34.53 -0.38 -6.37
C LEU A 82 -35.63 -0.07 -7.39
N ALA A 83 -35.43 -0.43 -8.66
CA ALA A 83 -36.42 -0.21 -9.71
C ALA A 83 -37.50 -1.31 -9.77
N THR A 84 -37.16 -2.54 -9.36
CA THR A 84 -38.01 -3.72 -9.55
C THR A 84 -38.73 -4.17 -8.27
N ASP A 85 -38.13 -3.98 -7.10
CA ASP A 85 -38.71 -4.34 -5.80
C ASP A 85 -38.42 -3.28 -4.71
N PRO A 86 -38.90 -2.03 -4.86
CA PRO A 86 -38.63 -0.95 -3.91
C PRO A 86 -39.16 -1.23 -2.49
N GLY A 87 -40.17 -2.09 -2.35
CA GLY A 87 -40.72 -2.48 -1.04
C GLY A 87 -39.77 -3.38 -0.27
N ARG A 88 -39.10 -4.31 -0.96
CA ARG A 88 -38.04 -5.14 -0.37
C ARG A 88 -36.83 -4.30 0.00
N GLU A 89 -36.35 -3.44 -0.89
CA GLU A 89 -35.16 -2.61 -0.62
C GLU A 89 -35.36 -1.66 0.57
N HIS A 90 -36.55 -1.08 0.70
CA HIS A 90 -36.89 -0.28 1.87
C HIS A 90 -36.88 -1.09 3.17
N ALA A 91 -37.43 -2.32 3.16
CA ALA A 91 -37.40 -3.22 4.31
C ALA A 91 -35.97 -3.69 4.66
N GLU A 92 -35.13 -3.91 3.65
CA GLU A 92 -33.70 -4.20 3.81
C GLU A 92 -32.97 -3.05 4.49
N MET A 93 -33.19 -1.81 4.04
CA MET A 93 -32.63 -0.62 4.66
C MET A 93 -33.06 -0.45 6.12
N ALA A 94 -34.36 -0.63 6.42
CA ALA A 94 -34.85 -0.60 7.80
C ALA A 94 -34.17 -1.68 8.66
N ALA A 95 -34.00 -2.90 8.13
CA ALA A 95 -33.33 -3.98 8.83
C ALA A 95 -31.84 -3.69 9.12
N ILE A 96 -31.13 -3.03 8.20
CA ILE A 96 -29.74 -2.57 8.41
C ILE A 96 -29.68 -1.64 9.64
N TYR A 97 -30.62 -0.69 9.74
CA TYR A 97 -30.66 0.26 10.85
C TYR A 97 -31.09 -0.36 12.17
N VAL A 98 -32.00 -1.32 12.16
CA VAL A 98 -32.31 -2.15 13.35
C VAL A 98 -31.07 -2.88 13.82
N LYS A 99 -30.32 -3.52 12.92
CA LYS A 99 -29.06 -4.22 13.24
C LYS A 99 -27.99 -3.28 13.81
N ARG A 100 -28.01 -2.00 13.42
CA ARG A 100 -27.12 -0.95 13.96
C ARG A 100 -27.59 -0.42 15.33
N GLY A 101 -28.76 -0.82 15.81
CA GLY A 101 -29.25 -0.56 17.17
C GLY A 101 -30.45 0.39 17.26
N LEU A 102 -31.09 0.75 16.14
CA LEU A 102 -32.33 1.52 16.16
C LEU A 102 -33.52 0.61 16.52
N ASP A 103 -34.53 1.16 17.19
CA ASP A 103 -35.79 0.45 17.33
C ASP A 103 -36.51 0.34 15.97
N PRO A 104 -37.38 -0.67 15.76
CA PRO A 104 -38.00 -0.89 14.46
C PRO A 104 -38.82 0.30 13.94
N VAL A 105 -39.48 1.06 14.82
CA VAL A 105 -40.32 2.19 14.42
C VAL A 105 -39.44 3.33 13.91
N LEU A 106 -38.34 3.63 14.62
CA LEU A 106 -37.41 4.65 14.18
C LEU A 106 -36.60 4.23 12.94
N ALA A 107 -36.22 2.95 12.84
CA ALA A 107 -35.52 2.43 11.66
C ALA A 107 -36.35 2.60 10.38
N GLU A 108 -37.66 2.42 10.44
CA GLU A 108 -38.55 2.64 9.30
C GLU A 108 -38.65 4.11 8.88
N VAL A 109 -38.69 5.02 9.86
CA VAL A 109 -38.66 6.46 9.59
C VAL A 109 -37.33 6.85 8.93
N VAL A 110 -36.22 6.29 9.42
CA VAL A 110 -34.88 6.53 8.86
C VAL A 110 -34.77 6.01 7.44
N ALA A 111 -35.17 4.76 7.18
CA ALA A 111 -35.17 4.17 5.85
C ALA A 111 -36.00 5.02 4.88
N THR A 112 -37.22 5.40 5.26
CA THR A 112 -38.10 6.25 4.44
C THR A 112 -37.43 7.58 4.08
N GLN A 113 -36.84 8.27 5.05
CA GLN A 113 -36.24 9.59 4.83
C GLN A 113 -34.96 9.50 3.98
N LEU A 114 -34.13 8.49 4.19
CA LEU A 114 -32.88 8.33 3.43
C LEU A 114 -33.14 7.85 2.01
N THR A 115 -34.05 6.90 1.81
CA THR A 115 -34.48 6.45 0.47
C THR A 115 -35.08 7.62 -0.33
N ALA A 116 -35.87 8.49 0.32
CA ALA A 116 -36.45 9.67 -0.34
C ALA A 116 -35.40 10.73 -0.73
N HIS A 117 -34.29 10.82 0.00
CA HIS A 117 -33.22 11.76 -0.32
C HIS A 117 -32.28 11.21 -1.41
N ASP A 118 -31.81 9.97 -1.26
CA ASP A 118 -30.87 9.31 -2.16
C ASP A 118 -30.88 7.80 -1.92
N ALA A 119 -31.77 7.07 -2.58
CA ALA A 119 -31.90 5.61 -2.42
C ALA A 119 -30.60 4.88 -2.76
N LEU A 120 -30.10 5.06 -3.98
CA LEU A 120 -28.89 4.36 -4.45
C LEU A 120 -27.67 4.73 -3.62
N GLY A 121 -27.47 6.00 -3.28
CA GLY A 121 -26.34 6.40 -2.44
C GLY A 121 -26.46 5.98 -0.98
N THR A 122 -27.67 5.75 -0.47
CA THR A 122 -27.89 5.17 0.86
C THR A 122 -27.55 3.69 0.86
N HIS A 123 -28.08 2.89 -0.08
CA HIS A 123 -27.72 1.48 -0.20
C HIS A 123 -26.22 1.30 -0.50
N ALA A 124 -25.66 2.09 -1.42
CA ALA A 124 -24.23 2.09 -1.69
C ALA A 124 -23.39 2.28 -0.42
N ARG A 125 -23.76 3.21 0.46
CA ARG A 125 -23.03 3.49 1.70
C ARG A 125 -23.29 2.47 2.80
N ASP A 126 -24.57 2.19 3.04
CA ASP A 126 -25.04 1.56 4.26
C ASP A 126 -25.17 0.05 4.15
N GLU A 127 -25.32 -0.46 2.94
CA GLU A 127 -25.35 -1.88 2.59
C GLU A 127 -24.03 -2.32 1.93
N LEU A 128 -23.63 -1.67 0.82
CA LEU A 128 -22.45 -2.08 0.03
C LEU A 128 -21.11 -1.57 0.60
N GLY A 129 -21.15 -0.60 1.52
CA GLY A 129 -19.95 0.01 2.12
C GLY A 129 -19.15 0.91 1.18
N ILE A 130 -19.70 1.26 0.01
CA ILE A 130 -19.11 2.17 -0.98
C ILE A 130 -19.28 3.61 -0.48
N THR A 131 -18.16 4.27 -0.18
CA THR A 131 -18.13 5.65 0.32
C THR A 131 -17.19 6.52 -0.52
N ASP A 132 -17.37 7.84 -0.49
CA ASP A 132 -16.50 8.79 -1.21
C ASP A 132 -15.01 8.61 -0.89
N THR A 133 -14.72 8.26 0.37
CA THR A 133 -13.35 7.99 0.85
C THR A 133 -12.79 6.64 0.41
N SER A 134 -13.63 5.73 -0.07
CA SER A 134 -13.26 4.38 -0.53
C SER A 134 -13.31 4.23 -2.05
N THR A 135 -13.67 5.29 -2.80
CA THR A 135 -13.80 5.22 -4.26
C THR A 135 -12.51 4.74 -4.91
N ALA A 136 -12.62 3.66 -5.70
CA ALA A 136 -11.50 3.08 -6.40
C ALA A 136 -10.92 4.06 -7.44
N ARG A 137 -9.62 4.39 -7.31
CA ARG A 137 -8.89 5.27 -8.24
C ARG A 137 -7.65 4.57 -8.80
N PRO A 138 -7.81 3.67 -9.80
CA PRO A 138 -6.73 2.76 -10.21
C PRO A 138 -5.46 3.46 -10.67
N LEU A 139 -5.60 4.47 -11.54
CA LEU A 139 -4.44 5.20 -12.07
C LEU A 139 -3.72 5.98 -10.98
N GLN A 140 -4.46 6.60 -10.06
CA GLN A 140 -3.87 7.33 -8.94
C GLN A 140 -3.08 6.36 -8.05
N ALA A 141 -3.68 5.23 -7.69
CA ALA A 141 -3.03 4.22 -6.84
C ALA A 141 -1.74 3.70 -7.50
N ALA A 142 -1.82 3.28 -8.77
CA ALA A 142 -0.67 2.80 -9.55
C ALA A 142 0.49 3.79 -9.62
N LEU A 143 0.22 5.04 -9.99
CA LEU A 143 1.25 6.08 -10.10
C LEU A 143 1.85 6.44 -8.75
N THR A 144 1.03 6.51 -7.69
CA THR A 144 1.54 6.79 -6.35
C THR A 144 2.45 5.69 -5.84
N SER A 145 2.08 4.41 -6.03
CA SER A 145 2.89 3.25 -5.65
C SER A 145 4.20 3.20 -6.43
N ALA A 146 4.16 3.42 -7.76
CA ALA A 146 5.36 3.45 -8.60
C ALA A 146 6.32 4.57 -8.20
N ALA A 147 5.79 5.77 -7.92
CA ALA A 147 6.58 6.93 -7.55
C ALA A 147 7.23 6.74 -6.17
N THR A 148 6.48 6.30 -5.16
CA THR A 148 7.03 6.10 -3.81
C THR A 148 8.03 4.97 -3.78
N PHE A 149 7.79 3.87 -4.50
CA PHE A 149 8.78 2.81 -4.69
C PHE A 149 10.05 3.32 -5.35
N SER A 150 9.93 4.04 -6.46
CA SER A 150 11.09 4.58 -7.19
C SER A 150 11.92 5.52 -6.32
N LEU A 151 11.27 6.38 -5.53
CA LEU A 151 11.94 7.25 -4.57
C LEU A 151 12.67 6.46 -3.47
N GLY A 152 12.03 5.42 -2.93
CA GLY A 152 12.66 4.53 -1.96
C GLY A 152 13.86 3.78 -2.53
N ALA A 153 13.73 3.24 -3.74
CA ALA A 153 14.75 2.48 -4.45
C ALA A 153 15.95 3.35 -4.90
N ALA A 154 15.70 4.63 -5.22
CA ALA A 154 16.76 5.56 -5.59
C ALA A 154 17.76 5.79 -4.45
N LEU A 155 17.32 5.72 -3.18
CA LEU A 155 18.17 5.98 -2.02
C LEU A 155 19.36 4.99 -1.91
N PRO A 156 19.15 3.66 -1.89
CA PRO A 156 20.26 2.70 -1.96
C PRO A 156 21.15 2.86 -3.21
N LEU A 157 20.58 3.18 -4.37
CA LEU A 157 21.34 3.37 -5.61
C LEU A 157 22.28 4.58 -5.54
N LEU A 158 21.82 5.68 -4.94
CA LEU A 158 22.68 6.84 -4.69
C LEU A 158 23.85 6.48 -3.79
N VAL A 159 23.65 5.61 -2.81
CA VAL A 159 24.74 5.15 -1.93
C VAL A 159 25.75 4.31 -2.70
N VAL A 160 25.32 3.48 -3.66
CA VAL A 160 26.25 2.74 -4.54
C VAL A 160 27.16 3.67 -5.33
N LEU A 161 26.65 4.81 -5.80
CA LEU A 161 27.44 5.78 -6.57
C LEU A 161 28.46 6.55 -5.72
N LEU A 162 28.17 6.73 -4.42
CA LEU A 162 28.97 7.57 -3.52
C LEU A 162 29.93 6.76 -2.63
N ALA A 163 29.62 5.49 -2.36
CA ALA A 163 30.38 4.67 -1.42
C ALA A 163 31.65 4.07 -2.08
N PRO A 164 32.81 4.11 -1.40
CA PRO A 164 33.98 3.36 -1.82
C PRO A 164 33.69 1.85 -1.85
N GLY A 165 34.22 1.13 -2.85
CA GLY A 165 33.95 -0.30 -3.04
C GLY A 165 34.22 -1.17 -1.80
N THR A 166 35.24 -0.84 -1.02
CA THR A 166 35.60 -1.56 0.23
C THR A 166 34.55 -1.42 1.33
N TRP A 167 33.76 -0.35 1.32
CA TRP A 167 32.73 -0.07 2.33
C TRP A 167 31.31 -0.20 1.77
N LEU A 168 31.15 -0.57 0.50
CA LEU A 168 29.87 -0.52 -0.22
C LEU A 168 28.75 -1.27 0.52
N ALA A 169 28.99 -2.53 0.91
CA ALA A 169 27.97 -3.33 1.58
C ALA A 169 27.53 -2.72 2.93
N TRP A 170 28.50 -2.25 3.73
CA TRP A 170 28.20 -1.62 5.01
C TRP A 170 27.50 -0.26 4.84
N ALA A 171 27.90 0.52 3.84
CA ALA A 171 27.29 1.81 3.53
C ALA A 171 25.83 1.63 3.08
N VAL A 172 25.56 0.68 2.17
CA VAL A 172 24.21 0.38 1.68
C VAL A 172 23.33 -0.16 2.81
N ALA A 173 23.81 -1.12 3.59
CA ALA A 173 23.03 -1.67 4.71
C ALA A 173 22.73 -0.61 5.78
N GLY A 174 23.75 0.13 6.22
CA GLY A 174 23.61 1.16 7.25
C GLY A 174 22.70 2.32 6.82
N SER A 175 22.86 2.80 5.59
CA SER A 175 22.00 3.85 5.03
C SER A 175 20.57 3.38 4.83
N ALA A 176 20.35 2.16 4.32
CA ALA A 176 19.01 1.58 4.18
C ALA A 176 18.30 1.49 5.54
N LEU A 177 18.98 0.98 6.59
CA LEU A 177 18.40 0.94 7.93
C LEU A 177 18.09 2.33 8.48
N LEU A 178 18.94 3.32 8.23
CA LEU A 178 18.67 4.71 8.59
C LEU A 178 17.42 5.24 7.86
N PHE A 179 17.32 5.04 6.54
CA PHE A 179 16.18 5.50 5.75
C PHE A 179 14.89 4.81 6.18
N LEU A 180 14.91 3.50 6.45
CA LEU A 180 13.77 2.76 7.01
C LEU A 180 13.39 3.28 8.38
N ALA A 181 14.37 3.60 9.24
CA ALA A 181 14.08 4.14 10.56
C ALA A 181 13.40 5.51 10.47
N LEU A 182 13.91 6.39 9.61
CA LEU A 182 13.32 7.71 9.36
C LEU A 182 11.92 7.60 8.78
N LEU A 183 11.73 6.75 7.77
CA LEU A 183 10.43 6.52 7.15
C LEU A 183 9.42 5.96 8.16
N GLY A 184 9.81 4.96 8.95
CA GLY A 184 8.99 4.37 10.00
C GLY A 184 8.61 5.38 11.09
N ALA A 185 9.54 6.23 11.50
CA ALA A 185 9.28 7.27 12.49
C ALA A 185 8.32 8.34 11.98
N ILE A 186 8.53 8.82 10.74
CA ILE A 186 7.66 9.82 10.10
C ILE A 186 6.26 9.24 9.89
N ALA A 187 6.16 8.02 9.37
CA ALA A 187 4.88 7.33 9.15
C ALA A 187 4.10 7.15 10.47
N ALA A 188 4.78 6.77 11.55
CA ALA A 188 4.16 6.59 12.85
C ALA A 188 3.71 7.92 13.47
N ALA A 189 4.57 8.95 13.44
CA ALA A 189 4.24 10.28 13.98
C ALA A 189 3.05 10.92 13.25
N THR A 190 2.99 10.78 11.93
CA THR A 190 1.88 11.27 11.10
C THR A 190 0.61 10.44 11.30
N GLY A 191 0.73 9.12 11.36
CA GLY A 191 -0.38 8.18 11.60
C GLY A 191 -0.92 8.17 13.04
N GLY A 192 -0.19 8.76 13.99
CA GLY A 192 -0.55 8.73 15.41
C GLY A 192 -0.25 7.39 16.10
N ALA A 193 0.67 6.59 15.55
CA ALA A 193 1.10 5.31 16.10
C ALA A 193 2.37 5.47 16.96
N PRO A 194 2.68 4.51 17.85
CA PRO A 194 3.93 4.51 18.63
C PRO A 194 5.17 4.46 17.73
N VAL A 195 5.95 5.57 17.71
CA VAL A 195 7.11 5.78 16.84
C VAL A 195 8.15 4.67 17.00
N PHE A 196 8.48 4.29 18.23
CA PHE A 196 9.48 3.27 18.51
C PHE A 196 9.09 1.91 17.93
N SER A 197 7.87 1.44 18.18
CA SER A 197 7.40 0.12 17.71
C SER A 197 7.30 0.05 16.18
N ALA A 198 6.91 1.14 15.51
CA ALA A 198 6.87 1.19 14.05
C ALA A 198 8.28 1.19 13.44
N THR A 199 9.17 2.01 13.99
CA THR A 199 10.58 2.13 13.57
C THR A 199 11.33 0.81 13.76
N LEU A 200 11.14 0.15 14.90
CA LEU A 200 11.76 -1.14 15.18
C LEU A 200 11.26 -2.21 14.20
N ARG A 201 9.95 -2.28 13.96
CA ARG A 201 9.37 -3.28 13.05
C ARG A 201 9.94 -3.17 11.64
N VAL A 202 9.99 -1.96 11.09
CA VAL A 202 10.43 -1.75 9.71
C VAL A 202 11.93 -2.00 9.55
N THR A 203 12.75 -1.57 10.51
CA THR A 203 14.20 -1.78 10.47
C THR A 203 14.58 -3.23 10.69
N LEU A 204 13.89 -3.95 11.59
CA LEU A 204 14.19 -5.36 11.89
C LEU A 204 13.85 -6.25 10.68
N TRP A 205 12.68 -6.07 10.07
CA TRP A 205 12.32 -6.81 8.85
C TRP A 205 13.21 -6.42 7.65
N GLY A 206 13.57 -5.15 7.52
CA GLY A 206 14.52 -4.70 6.49
C GLY A 206 15.91 -5.33 6.68
N ALA A 207 16.43 -5.34 7.90
CA ALA A 207 17.70 -5.97 8.24
C ALA A 207 17.69 -7.47 7.91
N LEU A 208 16.60 -8.17 8.26
CA LEU A 208 16.45 -9.59 7.99
C LEU A 208 16.42 -9.89 6.49
N ALA A 209 15.64 -9.13 5.70
CA ALA A 209 15.58 -9.30 4.24
C ALA A 209 16.95 -9.09 3.58
N MET A 210 17.66 -8.03 3.99
CA MET A 210 19.02 -7.74 3.51
C MET A 210 20.02 -8.83 3.92
N ALA A 211 19.94 -9.35 5.14
CA ALA A 211 20.81 -10.42 5.61
C ALA A 211 20.58 -11.73 4.84
N ILE A 212 19.32 -12.10 4.60
CA ILE A 212 18.96 -13.30 3.83
C ILE A 212 19.50 -13.19 2.40
N THR A 213 19.26 -12.06 1.72
CA THR A 213 19.69 -11.87 0.33
C THR A 213 21.21 -11.76 0.19
N ALA A 214 21.89 -11.08 1.11
CA ALA A 214 23.35 -11.10 1.20
C ALA A 214 23.89 -12.52 1.42
N GLY A 215 23.24 -13.31 2.29
CA GLY A 215 23.59 -14.70 2.53
C GLY A 215 23.45 -15.58 1.28
N ILE A 216 22.36 -15.41 0.52
CA ILE A 216 22.17 -16.07 -0.78
C ILE A 216 23.28 -15.65 -1.75
N GLY A 217 23.56 -14.36 -1.87
CA GLY A 217 24.64 -13.84 -2.71
C GLY A 217 26.00 -14.44 -2.38
N ALA A 218 26.32 -14.53 -1.10
CA ALA A 218 27.56 -15.15 -0.62
C ALA A 218 27.66 -16.63 -1.01
N LEU A 219 26.56 -17.40 -0.95
CA LEU A 219 26.55 -18.81 -1.38
C LEU A 219 26.90 -18.96 -2.87
N PHE A 220 26.41 -18.05 -3.73
CA PHE A 220 26.73 -18.07 -5.16
C PHE A 220 28.12 -17.49 -5.48
N GLY A 221 28.64 -16.58 -4.67
CA GLY A 221 30.01 -16.06 -4.78
C GLY A 221 31.11 -17.05 -4.39
N VAL A 222 30.76 -18.15 -3.72
CA VAL A 222 31.71 -19.23 -3.34
C VAL A 222 32.05 -20.15 -4.53
N SER A 223 31.43 -19.94 -5.69
CA SER A 223 31.69 -20.71 -6.92
C SER A 223 32.09 -19.81 -8.09
N VAL A 224 33.40 -19.52 -8.20
CA VAL A 224 34.34 -19.80 -9.31
C VAL A 224 35.72 -19.24 -8.93
#